data_AF-A0AA36E3W6-F1
#
_entry.id   AF-A0AA36E3W6-F1
#
_cell.length_a   1.000
_cell.length_b   1.000
_cell.length_c   1.000
_cell.angle_alpha   90.00
_cell.angle_beta   90.00
_cell.angle_gamma   90.00
#
_symmetry.space_group_name_H-M   'P 1'
#
loop_
_entity.id
_entity.type
_entity.pdbx_description
1 polymer ?
#
loop_
_entity_poly.entity_id
_entity_poly.type
_entity_poly.pdbx_seq_one_letter_code
_entity_poly.pdbx_strand_id
1 'polypeptide(L)'
;MNKRAADGSVVKKENLTWTDHMDNVLVEALVKEDQICNRVNGTFTSQAYANMIARMSKEFNKSVTKDQLKNKMKFLKGNFSKWYDMYWGTSLSGFSWNSQTKYIEAEEEVWEQLINEVILENEYKDDDEDIHIVFATDVLPNGSSQAKKLKSKKKKKLERKLQDEDEVVAEPQPQPQP
;
A
#
# COMPACT_ATOMS: atom_id res chain seq x y z
N MET A 1 45.69 42.88 6.78
CA MET A 1 45.28 42.80 5.36
C MET A 1 45.80 41.46 4.83
N ASN A 2 45.06 40.44 4.39
CA ASN A 2 43.67 40.32 3.96
C ASN A 2 43.11 38.95 4.35
N LYS A 3 41.84 38.96 4.77
CA LYS A 3 40.98 37.78 4.92
C LYS A 3 40.62 37.25 3.53
N ARG A 4 40.77 35.95 3.29
CA ARG A 4 40.03 35.25 2.23
C ARG A 4 39.02 34.34 2.91
N ALA A 5 37.77 34.80 2.91
CA ALA A 5 36.64 33.99 3.31
C ALA A 5 36.48 32.87 2.28
N ALA A 6 36.52 31.62 2.75
CA ALA A 6 36.08 30.48 1.99
C ALA A 6 34.59 30.67 1.71
N ASP A 7 34.23 30.71 0.43
CA ASP A 7 32.86 30.61 -0.05
C ASP A 7 32.36 29.20 0.29
N GLY A 8 31.83 29.06 1.50
CA GLY A 8 31.06 27.91 1.93
C GLY A 8 29.74 27.93 1.19
N SER A 9 29.76 27.50 -0.08
CA SER A 9 28.56 27.09 -0.79
C SER A 9 27.95 25.93 0.00
N VAL A 10 27.02 26.28 0.91
CA VAL A 10 26.13 25.33 1.56
C VAL A 10 25.27 24.78 0.43
N VAL A 11 25.74 23.68 -0.18
CA VAL A 11 24.94 22.90 -1.12
C VAL A 11 23.73 22.44 -0.35
N LYS A 12 22.62 23.16 -0.52
CA LYS A 12 21.32 22.78 0.03
C LYS A 12 21.07 21.38 -0.49
N LYS A 13 21.09 20.40 0.40
CA LYS A 13 20.79 19.01 0.08
C LYS A 13 19.30 18.99 -0.24
N GLU A 14 18.96 19.18 -1.50
CA GLU A 14 17.58 19.12 -1.95
C GLU A 14 17.06 17.73 -1.61
N ASN A 15 16.16 17.67 -0.63
CA ASN A 15 15.50 16.43 -0.26
C ASN A 15 14.56 16.09 -1.41
N LEU A 16 14.98 15.16 -2.25
CA LEU A 16 14.20 14.64 -3.35
C LEU A 16 12.98 13.91 -2.77
N THR A 17 11.78 14.48 -2.97
CA THR A 17 10.53 13.77 -2.70
C THR A 17 10.34 12.72 -3.78
N TRP A 18 10.42 11.45 -3.39
CA TRP A 18 10.24 10.30 -4.28
C TRP A 18 8.76 10.07 -4.53
N THR A 19 8.40 9.83 -5.80
CA THR A 19 7.05 9.42 -6.21
C THR A 19 7.04 7.95 -6.59
N ASP A 20 5.85 7.32 -6.59
CA ASP A 20 5.71 5.91 -6.98
C ASP A 20 6.22 5.65 -8.40
N HIS A 21 6.08 6.63 -9.30
CA HIS A 21 6.62 6.53 -10.65
C HIS A 21 8.16 6.52 -10.65
N MET A 22 8.81 7.33 -9.81
CA MET A 22 10.27 7.30 -9.64
C MET A 22 10.75 5.99 -9.04
N ASP A 23 9.97 5.42 -8.11
CA ASP A 23 10.28 4.13 -7.50
C ASP A 23 10.23 3.01 -8.53
N ASN A 24 9.21 2.99 -9.38
CA ASN A 24 9.08 2.01 -10.46
C ASN A 24 10.25 2.08 -11.45
N VAL A 25 10.61 3.29 -11.90
CA VAL A 25 11.76 3.48 -12.82
C VAL A 25 13.08 3.04 -12.16
N LEU A 26 13.25 3.31 -10.88
CA LEU A 26 14.41 2.85 -10.11
C LEU A 26 14.45 1.32 -10.02
N VAL A 27 13.34 0.67 -9.66
CA VAL A 27 13.24 -0.79 -9.56
C VAL A 27 13.56 -1.45 -10.91
N GLU A 28 13.01 -0.93 -12.00
CA GLU A 28 13.35 -1.43 -13.33
C GLU A 28 14.82 -1.25 -13.69
N ALA A 29 15.45 -0.14 -13.27
CA ALA A 29 16.88 0.07 -13.49
C ALA A 29 17.72 -0.95 -12.71
N LEU A 30 17.34 -1.22 -11.46
CA LEU A 30 18.00 -2.22 -10.62
C LEU A 30 17.90 -3.62 -11.22
N VAL A 31 16.73 -4.02 -11.71
CA VAL A 31 16.52 -5.32 -12.37
C VAL A 31 17.39 -5.46 -13.62
N LYS A 32 17.45 -4.42 -14.47
CA LYS A 32 18.29 -4.44 -15.68
C LYS A 32 19.77 -4.56 -15.34
N GLU A 33 20.26 -3.80 -14.37
CA GLU A 33 21.67 -3.86 -13.97
C GLU A 33 22.05 -5.20 -13.30
N ASP A 34 21.11 -5.81 -12.55
CA ASP A 34 21.29 -7.15 -11.96
C ASP A 34 21.38 -8.23 -13.06
N GLN A 35 20.53 -8.14 -14.10
CA GLN A 35 20.55 -9.05 -15.26
C GLN A 35 21.83 -8.96 -16.09
N ILE A 36 22.49 -7.81 -16.14
CA ILE A 36 23.75 -7.60 -16.88
C ILE A 36 24.96 -8.02 -16.02
N CYS A 37 24.74 -8.72 -14.90
CA CYS A 37 25.78 -9.16 -13.96
C CYS A 37 26.60 -8.01 -13.36
N ASN A 38 26.07 -6.78 -13.32
CA ASN A 38 26.75 -5.65 -12.67
C ASN A 38 26.62 -5.68 -11.14
N ARG A 39 26.36 -6.85 -10.57
CA ARG A 39 26.27 -7.10 -9.14
C ARG A 39 27.38 -8.06 -8.73
N VAL A 40 28.45 -7.51 -8.16
CA VAL A 40 29.58 -8.28 -7.64
C VAL A 40 29.40 -8.42 -6.13
N ASN A 41 29.40 -9.65 -5.63
CA ASN A 41 29.29 -9.95 -4.20
C ASN A 41 28.05 -9.31 -3.53
N GLY A 42 26.92 -9.27 -4.26
CA GLY A 42 25.66 -8.69 -3.78
C GLY A 42 25.59 -7.16 -3.84
N THR A 43 26.64 -6.46 -4.30
CA THR A 43 26.71 -5.00 -4.40
C THR A 43 26.79 -4.54 -5.85
N PHE A 44 26.05 -3.49 -6.19
CA PHE A 44 26.12 -2.88 -7.53
C PHE A 44 27.46 -2.17 -7.75
N THR A 45 28.03 -2.35 -8.94
CA THR A 45 29.29 -1.68 -9.31
C THR A 45 29.10 -0.17 -9.44
N SER A 46 30.21 0.59 -9.41
CA SER A 46 30.16 2.04 -9.68
C SER A 46 29.56 2.36 -11.05
N GLN A 47 29.77 1.49 -12.06
CA GLN A 47 29.17 1.63 -13.38
C GLN A 47 27.65 1.49 -13.33
N ALA A 48 27.13 0.50 -12.61
CA ALA A 48 25.70 0.33 -12.42
C ALA A 48 25.07 1.59 -11.80
N TYR A 49 25.70 2.15 -10.77
CA TYR A 49 25.23 3.40 -10.16
C TYR A 49 25.22 4.58 -11.15
N ALA A 50 26.24 4.71 -12.00
CA ALA A 50 26.27 5.74 -13.03
C ALA A 50 25.14 5.57 -14.06
N ASN A 51 24.90 4.33 -14.51
CA ASN A 51 23.81 4.01 -15.44
C ASN A 51 22.43 4.30 -14.84
N MET A 52 22.21 3.90 -13.57
CA MET A 52 20.96 4.19 -12.85
C MET A 52 20.72 5.69 -12.73
N ILE A 53 21.74 6.45 -12.34
CA ILE A 53 21.65 7.92 -12.23
C ILE A 53 21.36 8.55 -13.59
N ALA A 54 22.03 8.10 -14.66
CA ALA A 54 21.80 8.61 -16.01
C ALA A 54 20.37 8.34 -16.46
N ARG A 55 19.84 7.14 -16.20
CA ARG A 55 18.45 6.78 -16.52
C ARG A 55 17.45 7.65 -15.77
N MET A 56 17.61 7.76 -14.45
CA MET A 56 16.75 8.60 -13.61
C MET A 56 16.80 10.08 -14.04
N SER A 57 17.99 10.60 -14.32
CA SER A 57 18.15 12.00 -14.71
C SER A 57 17.53 12.30 -16.07
N LYS A 58 17.63 11.35 -17.02
CA LYS A 58 17.01 11.44 -18.34
C LYS A 58 15.48 11.40 -18.24
N GLU A 59 14.93 10.51 -17.42
CA GLU A 59 13.48 10.33 -17.31
C GLU A 59 12.80 11.51 -16.60
N PHE A 60 13.40 12.00 -15.52
CA PHE A 60 12.76 12.99 -14.64
C PHE A 60 13.28 14.41 -14.82
N ASN A 61 14.26 14.62 -15.71
CA ASN A 61 14.98 15.90 -15.87
C ASN A 61 15.47 16.47 -14.51
N LYS A 62 15.89 15.58 -13.60
CA LYS A 62 16.32 15.90 -12.24
C LYS A 62 17.65 15.25 -11.94
N SER A 63 18.57 15.97 -11.29
CA SER A 63 19.82 15.36 -10.85
C SER A 63 19.58 14.45 -9.64
N VAL A 64 19.76 13.14 -9.81
CA VAL A 64 19.74 12.18 -8.70
C VAL A 64 21.16 11.85 -8.28
N THR A 65 21.49 12.09 -7.01
CA THR A 65 22.81 11.74 -6.48
C THR A 65 22.88 10.25 -6.10
N LYS A 66 24.10 9.71 -6.10
CA LYS A 66 24.36 8.32 -5.67
C LYS A 66 23.86 8.04 -4.24
N ASP A 67 23.98 9.01 -3.34
CA ASP A 67 23.54 8.85 -1.95
C ASP A 67 22.02 8.84 -1.80
N GLN A 68 21.31 9.71 -2.54
CA GLN A 68 19.84 9.67 -2.59
C GLN A 68 19.36 8.31 -3.11
N LEU A 69 20.02 7.79 -4.14
CA LEU A 69 19.71 6.48 -4.72
C LEU A 69 19.92 5.35 -3.70
N LYS A 70 21.08 5.33 -3.01
CA LYS A 70 21.37 4.35 -1.96
C LYS A 70 20.37 4.40 -0.82
N ASN A 71 20.02 5.60 -0.36
CA ASN A 71 19.04 5.79 0.71
C ASN A 71 17.67 5.24 0.29
N LYS A 72 17.26 5.51 -0.95
CA LYS A 72 15.99 5.00 -1.48
C LYS A 72 16.00 3.48 -1.63
N MET A 73 17.09 2.91 -2.13
CA MET A 73 17.25 1.44 -2.19
C MET A 73 17.16 0.80 -0.79
N LYS A 74 17.77 1.42 0.22
CA LYS A 74 17.67 0.96 1.61
C LYS A 74 16.23 1.00 2.12
N PHE A 75 15.50 2.08 1.81
CA PHE A 75 14.08 2.20 2.13
C PHE A 75 13.24 1.12 1.44
N LEU A 76 13.41 0.94 0.11
CA LEU A 76 12.69 -0.08 -0.66
C LEU A 76 12.97 -1.49 -0.14
N LYS A 77 14.24 -1.80 0.17
CA LYS A 77 14.61 -3.09 0.77
C LYS A 77 13.95 -3.30 2.13
N GLY A 78 13.96 -2.28 3.00
CA GLY A 78 13.31 -2.37 4.31
C GLY A 78 11.80 -2.55 4.21
N ASN A 79 11.15 -1.85 3.27
CA ASN A 79 9.72 -2.01 3.01
C ASN A 79 9.39 -3.41 2.47
N PHE A 80 10.18 -3.88 1.51
CA PHE A 80 10.04 -5.24 0.99
C PHE A 80 10.26 -6.28 2.08
N SER A 81 11.26 -6.14 2.94
CA SER A 81 11.48 -7.07 4.06
C SER A 81 10.29 -7.11 5.01
N LYS A 82 9.70 -5.97 5.38
CA LYS A 82 8.48 -5.96 6.22
C LYS A 82 7.31 -6.66 5.54
N TRP A 83 7.08 -6.37 4.27
CA TRP A 83 6.04 -7.02 3.48
C TRP A 83 6.30 -8.52 3.34
N TYR A 84 7.54 -8.90 3.09
CA TYR A 84 7.97 -10.29 2.98
C TYR A 84 7.81 -11.03 4.31
N ASP A 85 8.25 -10.47 5.42
CA ASP A 85 8.10 -11.06 6.75
C ASP A 85 6.63 -11.17 7.16
N MET A 86 5.78 -10.23 6.73
CA MET A 86 4.35 -10.26 6.97
C MET A 86 3.68 -11.40 6.22
N TYR A 87 3.99 -11.60 4.93
CA TYR A 87 3.26 -12.55 4.08
C TYR A 87 3.93 -13.90 3.85
N TRP A 88 5.27 -13.97 3.93
CA TRP A 88 6.06 -15.19 3.81
C TRP A 88 6.80 -15.56 5.10
N GLY A 89 6.92 -14.63 6.05
CA GLY A 89 7.47 -14.92 7.37
C GLY A 89 6.46 -15.65 8.26
N THR A 90 6.92 -16.04 9.44
CA THR A 90 6.20 -16.85 10.44
C THR A 90 4.87 -16.27 10.94
N SER A 91 4.55 -15.02 10.62
CA SER A 91 3.40 -14.29 11.16
C SER A 91 2.07 -14.63 10.48
N LEU A 92 2.08 -15.00 9.19
CA LEU A 92 0.88 -15.34 8.42
C LEU A 92 1.10 -16.62 7.61
N SER A 93 1.35 -17.73 8.31
CA SER A 93 1.47 -19.07 7.71
C SER A 93 0.18 -19.44 6.97
N GLY A 94 0.19 -19.42 5.63
CA GLY A 94 -0.96 -19.79 4.79
C GLY A 94 -1.24 -18.81 3.65
N PHE A 95 -0.58 -17.65 3.63
CA PHE A 95 -0.64 -16.71 2.52
C PHE A 95 0.50 -16.98 1.52
N SER A 96 0.18 -16.83 0.24
CA SER A 96 1.09 -17.02 -0.88
C SER A 96 0.91 -15.90 -1.88
N TRP A 97 1.97 -15.50 -2.59
CA TRP A 97 1.88 -14.48 -3.63
C TRP A 97 1.67 -15.13 -4.99
N ASN A 98 0.62 -14.71 -5.70
CA ASN A 98 0.42 -15.09 -7.08
C ASN A 98 1.11 -14.09 -8.01
N SER A 99 2.20 -14.54 -8.64
CA SER A 99 3.01 -13.71 -9.54
C SER A 99 2.30 -13.30 -10.83
N GLN A 100 1.24 -14.00 -11.26
CA GLN A 100 0.45 -13.66 -12.44
C GLN A 100 -0.60 -12.60 -12.12
N THR A 101 -1.36 -12.80 -11.05
CA THR A 101 -2.46 -11.90 -10.69
C THR A 101 -1.97 -10.67 -9.92
N LYS A 102 -0.75 -10.73 -9.36
CA LYS A 102 -0.17 -9.70 -8.47
C LYS A 102 -0.99 -9.50 -7.18
N TYR A 103 -1.64 -10.57 -6.73
CA TYR A 103 -2.39 -10.59 -5.47
C TYR A 103 -1.86 -11.68 -4.54
N ILE A 104 -2.27 -11.56 -3.27
CA ILE A 104 -2.00 -12.53 -2.23
C ILE A 104 -3.17 -13.51 -2.23
N GLU A 105 -2.84 -14.80 -2.24
CA GLU A 105 -3.76 -15.92 -2.25
C GLU A 105 -3.53 -16.75 -1.00
N ALA A 106 -4.63 -17.12 -0.34
CA ALA A 106 -4.65 -17.98 0.82
C ALA A 106 -5.97 -18.76 0.83
N GLU A 107 -6.03 -19.84 1.61
CA GLU A 107 -7.27 -20.57 1.84
C GLU A 107 -8.30 -19.68 2.56
N GLU A 108 -9.60 -19.96 2.35
CA GLU A 108 -10.68 -19.13 2.90
C GLU A 108 -10.61 -19.08 4.43
N GLU A 109 -10.25 -20.19 5.07
CA GLU A 109 -10.08 -20.31 6.52
C GLU A 109 -8.95 -19.41 7.05
N VAL A 110 -7.87 -19.25 6.27
CA VAL A 110 -6.72 -18.42 6.62
C VAL A 110 -7.08 -16.93 6.54
N TRP A 111 -7.87 -16.54 5.54
CA TRP A 111 -8.44 -15.18 5.46
C TRP A 111 -9.39 -14.91 6.63
N GLU A 112 -10.25 -15.89 6.99
CA GLU A 112 -11.19 -15.76 8.11
C GLU A 112 -10.48 -15.56 9.46
N GLN A 113 -9.40 -16.29 9.71
CA GLN A 113 -8.61 -16.15 10.93
C GLN A 113 -7.97 -14.77 11.07
N LEU A 114 -7.31 -14.27 10.00
CA LEU A 114 -6.72 -12.93 10.00
C LEU A 114 -7.76 -11.84 10.24
N ILE A 115 -8.91 -11.93 9.56
CA ILE A 115 -10.00 -10.96 9.72
C ILE A 115 -10.53 -10.99 11.14
N ASN A 116 -10.77 -12.18 11.71
CA ASN A 116 -11.26 -12.32 13.08
C ASN A 116 -10.25 -11.81 14.12
N GLU A 117 -8.96 -12.06 13.94
CA GLU A 117 -7.90 -11.55 14.83
C GLU A 117 -7.85 -10.01 14.82
N VAL A 118 -7.91 -9.41 13.63
CA VAL A 118 -7.98 -7.94 13.47
C VAL A 118 -9.27 -7.36 14.09
N ILE A 119 -10.40 -8.07 13.99
CA ILE A 119 -11.68 -7.68 14.61
C ILE A 119 -11.60 -7.80 16.13
N LEU A 120 -10.90 -8.80 16.67
CA LEU A 120 -10.79 -9.01 18.12
C LEU A 120 -9.80 -8.04 18.78
N GLU A 121 -8.72 -7.66 18.10
CA GLU A 121 -7.76 -6.67 18.61
C GLU A 121 -8.31 -5.24 18.60
N ASN A 122 -9.27 -4.95 17.72
CA ASN A 122 -9.90 -3.64 17.63
C ASN A 122 -11.38 -3.74 18.01
N GLU A 123 -11.69 -3.55 19.29
CA GLU A 123 -13.05 -3.37 19.81
C GLU A 123 -13.68 -2.11 19.16
N TYR A 124 -14.20 -2.26 17.95
CA TYR A 124 -14.65 -1.16 17.10
C TYR A 124 -16.12 -0.82 17.39
N LYS A 125 -16.37 0.49 17.52
CA LYS A 125 -17.70 1.09 17.68
C LYS A 125 -18.51 0.86 16.41
N ASP A 126 -19.81 0.59 16.57
CA ASP A 126 -20.78 0.12 15.56
C ASP A 126 -20.77 0.82 14.17
N ASP A 127 -20.23 2.04 14.06
CA ASP A 127 -20.21 2.82 12.81
C ASP A 127 -19.16 2.31 11.79
N ASP A 128 -18.14 1.55 12.22
CA ASP A 128 -17.07 1.05 11.36
C ASP A 128 -17.38 -0.30 10.65
N GLU A 129 -18.52 -0.94 10.94
CA GLU A 129 -18.93 -2.13 10.15
C GLU A 129 -19.28 -1.73 8.70
N ASP A 130 -19.86 -0.54 8.50
CA ASP A 130 -20.27 -0.04 7.18
C ASP A 130 -19.06 0.27 6.29
N ILE A 131 -18.00 0.86 6.84
CA ILE A 131 -16.78 1.15 6.10
C ILE A 131 -16.06 -0.14 5.69
N HIS A 132 -16.05 -1.15 6.58
CA HIS A 132 -15.45 -2.45 6.30
C HIS A 132 -16.22 -3.22 5.20
N ILE A 133 -17.55 -3.24 5.24
CA ILE A 133 -18.37 -3.89 4.20
C ILE A 133 -18.13 -3.25 2.83
N VAL A 134 -17.93 -1.93 2.77
CA VAL A 134 -17.68 -1.20 1.52
C VAL A 134 -16.29 -1.53 0.97
N PHE A 135 -15.23 -1.35 1.76
CA PHE A 135 -13.86 -1.51 1.25
C PHE A 135 -13.42 -2.97 1.11
N ALA A 136 -13.91 -3.88 1.94
CA ALA A 136 -13.56 -5.30 1.82
C ALA A 136 -14.05 -5.90 0.50
N THR A 137 -15.18 -5.44 -0.06
CA THR A 137 -15.65 -5.93 -1.36
C THR A 137 -14.81 -5.45 -2.55
N ASP A 138 -14.03 -4.38 -2.39
CA ASP A 138 -13.20 -3.79 -3.44
C ASP A 138 -11.82 -4.45 -3.51
N VAL A 139 -11.34 -4.97 -2.38
CA VAL A 139 -10.02 -5.61 -2.25
C VAL A 139 -10.09 -7.12 -2.51
N LEU A 140 -11.25 -7.75 -2.33
CA LEU A 140 -11.43 -9.20 -2.52
C LEU A 140 -11.64 -9.57 -4.01
N PRO A 141 -11.06 -10.68 -4.50
CA PRO A 141 -11.29 -11.17 -5.85
C PRO A 141 -12.79 -11.39 -6.15
N ASN A 142 -13.25 -10.87 -7.30
CA ASN A 142 -14.64 -10.97 -7.76
C ASN A 142 -15.03 -12.42 -8.05
N GLY A 143 -15.42 -13.16 -7.02
CA GLY A 143 -15.79 -14.57 -7.12
C GLY A 143 -15.59 -15.36 -5.83
N SER A 144 -14.81 -14.84 -4.88
CA SER A 144 -14.60 -15.53 -3.59
C SER A 144 -15.93 -15.70 -2.84
N SER A 145 -16.05 -16.82 -2.13
CA SER A 145 -17.19 -17.12 -1.26
C SER A 145 -17.43 -15.98 -0.25
N GLN A 146 -16.35 -15.39 0.25
CA GLN A 146 -16.37 -14.23 1.15
C GLN A 146 -16.93 -12.97 0.51
N ALA A 147 -16.52 -12.64 -0.72
CA ALA A 147 -17.07 -11.50 -1.44
C ALA A 147 -18.58 -11.67 -1.66
N LYS A 148 -19.05 -12.90 -1.90
CA LYS A 148 -20.49 -13.21 -2.02
C LYS A 148 -21.21 -13.03 -0.68
N LYS A 149 -20.65 -13.54 0.42
CA LYS A 149 -21.18 -13.38 1.79
C LYS A 149 -21.30 -11.89 2.17
N LEU A 150 -20.25 -11.08 1.96
CA LEU A 150 -20.24 -9.64 2.26
C LEU A 150 -21.21 -8.85 1.37
N LYS A 151 -21.30 -9.15 0.07
CA LYS A 151 -22.30 -8.55 -0.83
C LYS A 151 -23.73 -8.84 -0.36
N SER A 152 -24.00 -10.07 0.08
CA SER A 152 -25.29 -10.44 0.67
C SER A 152 -25.56 -9.69 1.98
N LYS A 153 -24.55 -9.55 2.84
CA LYS A 153 -24.67 -8.82 4.13
C LYS A 153 -24.93 -7.33 3.89
N LYS A 154 -24.25 -6.72 2.90
CA LYS A 154 -24.50 -5.34 2.42
C LYS A 154 -25.93 -5.16 1.94
N LYS A 155 -26.42 -6.08 1.08
CA LYS A 155 -27.79 -6.04 0.56
C LYS A 155 -28.82 -6.10 1.69
N LYS A 156 -28.67 -7.02 2.64
CA LYS A 156 -29.57 -7.16 3.79
C LYS A 156 -29.53 -5.95 4.74
N LYS A 157 -28.38 -5.28 4.88
CA LYS A 157 -28.26 -4.04 5.67
C LYS A 157 -28.93 -2.86 4.97
N LEU A 158 -28.82 -2.77 3.64
CA LEU A 158 -29.53 -1.77 2.83
C LEU A 158 -31.05 -1.96 2.90
N GLU A 159 -31.54 -3.21 2.78
CA GLU A 159 -32.97 -3.53 2.89
C GLU A 159 -33.57 -3.16 4.26
N ARG A 160 -32.81 -3.34 5.35
CA ARG A 160 -33.24 -2.90 6.69
C ARG A 160 -33.30 -1.38 6.82
N LYS A 161 -32.28 -0.65 6.34
CA LYS A 161 -32.29 0.82 6.32
C LYS A 161 -33.47 1.39 5.53
N LEU A 162 -33.90 0.72 4.45
CA LEU A 162 -35.09 1.12 3.67
C LEU A 162 -36.41 0.88 4.42
N GLN A 163 -36.47 -0.13 5.30
CA GLN A 163 -37.68 -0.44 6.09
C GLN A 163 -37.86 0.53 7.28
N ASP A 164 -36.76 0.94 7.90
CA ASP A 164 -36.78 1.87 9.04
C ASP A 164 -37.19 3.31 8.61
N GLU A 165 -36.99 3.68 7.34
CA GLU A 165 -37.37 5.01 6.80
C GLU A 165 -38.87 5.11 6.45
N ASP A 166 -39.54 4.01 6.11
CA ASP A 166 -40.97 3.98 5.78
C ASP A 166 -41.88 3.98 7.03
N GLU A 167 -41.35 3.64 8.22
CA GLU A 167 -42.13 3.59 9.47
C GLU A 167 -42.27 4.95 10.18
N VAL A 168 -41.53 5.98 9.75
CA VAL A 168 -41.51 7.31 10.41
C VAL A 168 -42.62 8.26 9.90
N VAL A 169 -43.42 7.89 8.89
CA VAL A 169 -44.53 8.72 8.37
C VAL A 169 -45.90 8.13 8.73
N ALA A 170 -46.23 8.14 10.03
CA ALA A 170 -47.61 8.03 10.48
C ALA A 170 -47.92 9.16 11.46
N GLU A 171 -48.13 10.36 10.93
CA GLU A 171 -48.58 11.53 11.69
C GLU A 171 -49.99 11.27 12.27
N PRO A 172 -50.17 11.24 13.60
CA PRO A 172 -51.48 11.02 14.19
C PRO A 172 -52.35 12.27 14.00
N GLN A 173 -53.48 12.09 13.30
CA GLN A 173 -54.51 13.12 13.11
C GLN A 173 -54.91 13.76 14.45
N PRO A 174 -54.97 15.10 14.56
CA PRO A 174 -55.35 15.77 15.80
C PRO A 174 -56.84 15.56 16.09
N GLN A 175 -57.17 15.03 17.27
CA GLN A 175 -58.55 14.88 17.73
C GLN A 175 -59.20 16.24 18.01
N PRO A 176 -60.51 16.41 17.74
CA PRO A 176 -61.22 17.65 18.02
C PRO A 176 -61.38 17.84 19.53
N GLN A 177 -60.96 19.02 20.02
CA GLN A 177 -61.12 19.39 21.42
C GLN A 177 -62.56 19.82 21.73
N PRO A 178 -63.05 19.60 22.98
CA PRO A 178 -64.46 19.78 23.35
C PRO A 178 -64.96 21.24 23.31
#